data_AF-A0A821EV47-F1
#
_entry.id   AF-A0A821EV47-F1
#
_cell.length_a   1.000
_cell.length_b   1.000
_cell.length_c   1.000
_cell.angle_alpha   90.00
_cell.angle_beta   90.00
_cell.angle_gamma   90.00
#
_symmetry.space_group_name_H-M   'P 1'
#
loop_
_entity.id
_entity.type
_entity.pdbx_description
1 polymer ?
#
loop_
_entity_poly.entity_id
_entity_poly.type
_entity_poly.pdbx_seq_one_letter_code
_entity_poly.pdbx_strand_id
1 'polypeptide(L)'
;MEAKLTSILSRFILDKQLKFTLPENYFSVFDSLGRSIPEDCQINTTYRSDEHSPVHIRILQCKQDANIGCELTIITSQDEPRNQNFNPITTWKEISLWSKIADIKTENPVDGLFFWNIEQKHIIDENETISLTLGKAESVIVDVLDGTSVIDIILSYDKNIQTIRILSSCPVHSILNNTKYLEQLGLKISLQEYTLVFVSNESEKKILEKTDMESPISDFALLTDKPVHFQISILIQIILYDNEQEIPIHISHRNITIKQLFDMIEMKNDYKYLASYQTKVIFSENTLLSVIKETKFVLAKERHTCLVSIKQAENALIEVNDESMQNQRYLIIDTIDNIYIQNKSIGQDQYLLYNRVIIPSRKMPLSLFLSSETSSIEFNLRYEKLTANVTIMSDEQKNPIEFQCEPTMTIGRVHVIVCQLWKLNKQLYNVTLLDESIIDQDEQLSEIGEGIEDLKLKLISTSTVKCAITYQNETITISATDDTPISSIMKEVLEKLLVSVDDIEMFEFQVLEEPDSSISVDLDSTVTELRTDLDIESDTLSFQLVKKGDEN
;
A
#
# COMPACT_ATOMS: atom_id res chain seq x y z
N MET A 1 38.44 -50.65 2.31
CA MET A 1 39.53 -50.23 3.21
C MET A 1 39.50 -48.71 3.23
N GLU A 2 38.56 -48.13 3.97
CA GLU A 2 38.39 -46.67 4.09
C GLU A 2 38.94 -46.26 5.44
N ALA A 3 40.16 -45.71 5.45
CA ALA A 3 40.61 -44.95 6.60
C ALA A 3 39.79 -43.65 6.62
N LYS A 4 38.92 -43.50 7.63
CA LYS A 4 38.21 -42.24 7.88
C LYS A 4 39.24 -41.11 7.92
N LEU A 5 39.03 -40.06 7.11
CA LEU A 5 39.90 -38.88 6.98
C LEU A 5 40.29 -38.30 8.36
N THR A 6 39.40 -38.44 9.33
CA THR A 6 39.60 -38.12 10.75
C THR A 6 40.79 -38.85 11.37
N SER A 7 41.00 -40.15 11.10
CA SER A 7 42.15 -40.89 11.67
C SER A 7 43.49 -40.51 11.01
N ILE A 8 43.47 -40.03 9.76
CA ILE A 8 44.67 -39.54 9.05
C ILE A 8 45.07 -38.18 9.62
N LEU A 9 44.10 -37.29 9.86
CA LEU A 9 44.33 -35.98 10.48
C LEU A 9 44.76 -36.10 11.94
N SER A 10 44.13 -36.98 12.73
CA SER A 10 44.56 -37.24 14.11
C SER A 10 45.97 -37.81 14.19
N ARG A 11 46.36 -38.72 13.28
CA ARG A 11 47.74 -39.21 13.18
C ARG A 11 48.73 -38.12 12.76
N PHE A 12 48.36 -37.26 11.81
CA PHE A 12 49.23 -36.17 11.36
C PHE A 12 49.52 -35.14 12.46
N ILE A 13 48.53 -34.85 13.31
CA ILE A 13 48.66 -33.95 14.47
C ILE A 13 49.51 -34.58 15.57
N LEU A 14 49.32 -35.88 15.85
CA LEU A 14 50.08 -36.61 16.87
C LEU A 14 51.54 -36.89 16.48
N ASP A 15 51.82 -37.25 15.22
CA ASP A 15 53.18 -37.60 14.75
C ASP A 15 54.12 -36.40 14.58
N LYS A 16 53.57 -35.19 14.38
CA LYS A 16 54.40 -33.99 14.13
C LYS A 16 54.82 -33.22 15.37
N GLN A 17 54.37 -33.63 16.58
CA GLN A 17 54.63 -32.91 17.85
C GLN A 17 54.63 -31.38 17.68
N LEU A 18 53.61 -30.83 17.00
CA LEU A 18 53.50 -29.39 16.81
C LEU A 18 53.29 -28.76 18.19
N LYS A 19 54.36 -28.19 18.74
CA LYS A 19 54.29 -27.36 19.95
C LYS A 19 53.52 -26.09 19.57
N PHE A 20 52.25 -26.06 19.97
CA PHE A 20 51.39 -24.90 19.80
C PHE A 20 51.96 -23.71 20.58
N THR A 21 52.37 -22.68 19.83
CA THR A 21 52.66 -21.35 20.36
C THR A 21 52.09 -20.35 19.37
N LEU A 22 50.84 -19.93 19.59
CA LEU A 22 50.21 -18.63 19.26
C LEU A 22 48.67 -18.72 19.46
N PRO A 23 47.97 -17.60 19.75
CA PRO A 23 46.67 -17.58 20.43
C PRO A 23 45.44 -17.52 19.51
N GLU A 24 45.59 -17.60 18.19
CA GLU A 24 44.46 -17.45 17.26
C GLU A 24 44.46 -18.61 16.26
N ASN A 25 43.58 -19.59 16.47
CA ASN A 25 43.16 -20.52 15.42
C ASN A 25 41.65 -20.70 15.54
N TYR A 26 40.92 -20.16 14.56
CA TYR A 26 39.51 -20.44 14.37
C TYR A 26 39.36 -21.80 13.68
N PHE A 27 38.57 -22.70 14.26
CA PHE A 27 38.05 -23.86 13.53
C PHE A 27 36.90 -23.37 12.65
N SER A 28 37.05 -23.43 11.31
CA SER A 28 35.95 -23.14 10.38
C SER A 28 35.17 -24.41 10.08
N VAL A 29 33.84 -24.33 10.09
CA VAL A 29 32.97 -25.44 9.68
C VAL A 29 32.76 -25.37 8.16
N PHE A 30 32.96 -26.50 7.48
CA PHE A 30 32.76 -26.61 6.05
C PHE A 30 31.50 -27.44 5.78
N ASP A 31 30.73 -27.05 4.76
CA ASP A 31 29.57 -27.83 4.33
C ASP A 31 29.99 -29.18 3.69
N SER A 32 29.02 -30.02 3.36
CA SER A 32 29.27 -31.32 2.71
C SER A 32 29.94 -31.21 1.34
N LEU A 33 30.09 -30.00 0.79
CA LEU A 33 30.77 -29.71 -0.48
C LEU A 33 32.15 -29.05 -0.27
N GLY A 34 32.61 -28.92 0.98
CA GLY A 34 33.91 -28.35 1.33
C GLY A 34 33.95 -26.82 1.28
N ARG A 35 32.80 -26.14 1.30
CA ARG A 35 32.74 -24.67 1.34
C ARG A 35 32.71 -24.18 2.78
N SER A 36 33.52 -23.17 3.08
CA SER A 36 33.51 -22.51 4.40
C SER A 36 32.11 -21.95 4.64
N ILE A 37 31.46 -22.40 5.70
CA ILE A 37 30.22 -21.79 6.19
C ILE A 37 30.67 -20.56 7.00
N PRO A 38 30.37 -19.32 6.57
CA PRO A 38 30.64 -18.16 7.41
C PRO A 38 29.80 -18.28 8.68
N GLU A 39 30.44 -18.30 9.85
CA GLU A 39 29.74 -18.11 11.11
C GLU A 39 29.04 -16.75 11.07
N ASP A 40 27.78 -16.71 11.49
CA ASP A 40 27.00 -15.48 11.64
C ASP A 40 27.59 -14.70 12.83
N CYS A 41 28.61 -13.87 12.57
CA CYS A 41 29.45 -13.25 13.60
C CYS A 41 28.72 -12.32 14.59
N GLN A 42 27.44 -11.99 14.37
CA GLN A 42 26.72 -11.02 15.20
C GLN A 42 26.28 -11.57 16.58
N ILE A 43 26.11 -12.89 16.74
CA ILE A 43 25.85 -13.49 18.06
C ILE A 43 27.17 -13.79 18.79
N ASN A 44 28.22 -14.13 18.03
CA ASN A 44 29.54 -14.42 18.59
C ASN A 44 30.21 -13.22 19.28
N THR A 45 30.00 -12.00 18.82
CA THR A 45 30.63 -10.83 19.45
C THR A 45 29.93 -10.35 20.72
N THR A 46 28.64 -10.65 20.88
CA THR A 46 27.82 -10.12 21.98
C THR A 46 27.71 -11.09 23.16
N TYR A 47 27.83 -12.41 22.91
CA TYR A 47 27.86 -13.45 23.96
C TYR A 47 29.28 -13.83 24.42
N ARG A 48 30.32 -13.49 23.64
CA ARG A 48 31.71 -13.89 23.93
C ARG A 48 32.60 -12.74 24.41
N SER A 49 32.03 -11.57 24.67
CA SER A 49 32.76 -10.49 25.35
C SER A 49 32.74 -10.75 26.85
N ASP A 50 33.91 -11.14 27.35
CA ASP A 50 34.36 -11.13 28.74
C ASP A 50 34.14 -12.42 29.57
N GLU A 51 35.26 -13.11 29.80
CA GLU A 51 35.61 -14.03 30.90
C GLU A 51 34.88 -15.36 31.13
N HIS A 52 33.75 -15.67 30.46
CA HIS A 52 33.07 -16.96 30.65
C HIS A 52 33.06 -17.82 29.39
N SER A 53 33.58 -19.03 29.51
CA SER A 53 33.50 -20.00 28.42
C SER A 53 32.11 -20.63 28.36
N PRO A 54 31.45 -20.64 27.19
CA PRO A 54 30.11 -21.18 27.06
C PRO A 54 30.09 -22.68 27.40
N VAL A 55 29.06 -23.10 28.13
CA VAL A 55 28.79 -24.52 28.38
C VAL A 55 27.90 -25.05 27.27
N HIS A 56 28.38 -26.06 26.55
CA HIS A 56 27.63 -26.74 25.50
C HIS A 56 27.17 -28.11 25.97
N ILE A 57 25.99 -28.52 25.55
CA ILE A 57 25.49 -29.88 25.66
C ILE A 57 25.36 -30.44 24.25
N ARG A 58 26.16 -31.45 23.95
CA ARG A 58 25.99 -32.24 22.73
C ARG A 58 25.09 -33.42 23.04
N ILE A 59 24.04 -33.60 22.25
CA ILE A 59 23.16 -34.77 22.32
C ILE A 59 23.48 -35.67 21.13
N LEU A 60 23.66 -36.96 21.38
CA LEU A 60 23.88 -38.00 20.37
C LEU A 60 22.84 -39.10 20.51
N GLN A 61 22.17 -39.46 19.41
CA GLN A 61 21.27 -40.59 19.41
C GLN A 61 22.07 -41.89 19.36
N CYS A 62 21.89 -42.75 20.37
CA CYS A 62 22.59 -44.01 20.51
C CYS A 62 21.60 -45.17 20.36
N LYS A 63 21.90 -46.13 19.47
CA LYS A 63 21.15 -47.40 19.38
C LYS A 63 21.92 -48.48 20.12
N GLN A 64 21.40 -48.96 21.24
CA GLN A 64 21.93 -50.12 21.95
C GLN A 64 20.81 -51.16 22.10
N ASP A 65 21.01 -52.34 21.54
CA ASP A 65 20.20 -53.55 21.74
C ASP A 65 18.68 -53.31 21.79
N ALA A 66 18.14 -52.88 20.64
CA ALA A 66 16.72 -52.58 20.38
C ALA A 66 16.11 -51.39 21.14
N ASN A 67 16.80 -50.78 22.10
CA ASN A 67 16.38 -49.55 22.77
C ASN A 67 17.11 -48.32 22.20
N ILE A 68 16.34 -47.28 21.88
CA ILE A 68 16.88 -45.98 21.46
C ILE A 68 17.19 -45.20 22.73
N GLY A 69 18.44 -44.84 22.93
CA GLY A 69 18.93 -43.97 24.01
C GLY A 69 19.49 -42.66 23.45
N CYS A 70 19.68 -41.66 24.32
CA CYS A 70 20.39 -40.43 23.98
C CYS A 70 21.57 -40.24 24.94
N GLU A 71 22.77 -40.08 24.40
CA GLU A 71 23.95 -39.69 25.17
C GLU A 71 24.04 -38.16 25.17
N LEU A 72 23.97 -37.56 26.36
CA LEU A 72 24.29 -36.15 26.56
C LEU A 72 25.75 -36.03 27.00
N THR A 73 26.53 -35.25 26.27
CA THR A 73 27.90 -34.87 26.60
C THR A 73 27.94 -33.38 26.93
N ILE A 74 28.28 -33.04 28.19
CA ILE A 74 28.58 -31.66 28.56
C ILE A 74 30.01 -31.35 28.12
N ILE A 75 30.16 -30.29 27.35
CA ILE A 75 31.43 -29.75 26.86
C ILE A 75 31.62 -28.40 27.55
N THR A 76 32.63 -28.32 28.42
CA THR A 76 33.09 -27.05 29.01
C THR A 76 34.53 -26.80 28.56
N SER A 77 35.02 -25.56 28.69
CA SER A 77 36.40 -25.24 28.32
C SER A 77 37.44 -25.67 29.35
N GLN A 78 37.03 -26.04 30.58
CA GLN A 78 37.93 -26.26 31.71
C GLN A 78 37.94 -27.70 32.25
N ASP A 79 36.93 -28.52 31.95
CA ASP A 79 36.78 -29.89 32.47
C ASP A 79 36.75 -30.97 31.36
N GLU A 80 37.08 -32.22 31.72
CA GLU A 80 36.83 -33.38 30.87
C GLU A 80 35.32 -33.52 30.56
N PRO A 81 34.95 -33.93 29.33
CA PRO A 81 33.56 -34.07 28.94
C PRO A 81 32.84 -35.07 29.83
N ARG A 82 31.70 -34.66 30.40
CA ARG A 82 30.86 -35.52 31.24
C ARG A 82 29.74 -36.10 30.39
N ASN A 83 29.67 -37.43 30.31
CA ASN A 83 28.66 -38.13 29.53
C ASN A 83 27.59 -38.74 30.44
N GLN A 84 26.33 -38.60 30.06
CA GLN A 84 25.20 -39.21 30.73
C GLN A 84 24.18 -39.71 29.71
N ASN A 85 23.68 -40.93 29.92
CA ASN A 85 22.63 -41.50 29.08
C ASN A 85 21.25 -41.15 29.64
N PHE A 86 20.37 -40.70 28.77
CA PHE A 86 18.98 -40.39 29.03
C PHE A 86 18.05 -41.15 28.09
N ASN A 87 16.81 -41.36 28.54
CA ASN A 87 15.76 -41.86 27.66
C ASN A 87 15.34 -40.72 26.71
N PRO A 88 15.10 -40.97 25.41
CA PRO A 88 14.64 -39.93 24.48
C PRO A 88 13.37 -39.17 24.91
N ILE A 89 12.55 -39.75 25.80
CA ILE A 89 11.34 -39.09 26.34
C ILE A 89 11.62 -38.18 27.55
N THR A 90 12.86 -38.13 28.05
CA THR A 90 13.26 -37.25 29.16
C THR A 90 13.05 -35.80 28.76
N THR A 91 12.50 -34.98 29.64
CA THR A 91 12.24 -33.56 29.37
C THR A 91 13.42 -32.67 29.71
N TRP A 92 13.47 -31.47 29.11
CA TRP A 92 14.51 -30.49 29.42
C TRP A 92 14.45 -29.96 30.85
N LYS A 93 13.30 -30.03 31.51
CA LYS A 93 13.13 -29.79 32.94
C LYS A 93 13.91 -30.78 33.79
N GLU A 94 13.84 -32.06 33.42
CA GLU A 94 14.59 -33.14 34.09
C GLU A 94 16.10 -33.00 33.83
N ILE A 95 16.49 -32.59 32.61
CA ILE A 95 17.89 -32.28 32.28
C ILE A 95 18.37 -31.08 33.08
N SER A 96 17.60 -30.00 33.21
CA SER A 96 17.91 -28.83 34.04
C SER A 96 18.19 -29.23 35.50
N LEU A 97 17.33 -30.10 36.07
CA LEU A 97 17.51 -30.60 37.43
C LEU A 97 18.81 -31.40 37.57
N TRP A 98 19.08 -32.31 36.63
CA TRP A 98 20.32 -33.08 36.61
C TRP A 98 21.55 -32.18 36.46
N SER A 99 21.52 -31.21 35.55
CA SER A 99 22.59 -30.24 35.33
C SER A 99 22.92 -29.43 36.58
N LYS A 100 21.91 -29.06 37.38
CA LYS A 100 22.10 -28.41 38.69
C LYS A 100 22.77 -29.35 39.70
N ILE A 101 22.40 -30.63 39.72
CA ILE A 101 23.01 -31.64 40.61
C ILE A 101 24.45 -31.97 40.18
N ALA A 102 24.72 -31.94 38.88
CA ALA A 102 26.03 -32.19 38.29
C ALA A 102 27.02 -31.03 38.46
N ASP A 103 26.63 -29.96 39.17
CA ASP A 103 27.44 -28.77 39.47
C ASP A 103 28.01 -28.13 38.20
N ILE A 104 27.19 -27.99 37.16
CA ILE A 104 27.51 -27.15 36.01
C ILE A 104 27.53 -25.70 36.51
N LYS A 105 28.71 -25.24 36.91
CA LYS A 105 28.94 -23.88 37.41
C LYS A 105 28.55 -22.85 36.36
N THR A 106 27.34 -22.33 36.49
CA THR A 106 27.03 -20.97 36.08
C THR A 106 27.15 -20.13 37.34
N GLU A 107 27.98 -19.09 37.33
CA GLU A 107 28.17 -18.23 38.50
C GLU A 107 26.83 -17.55 38.80
N ASN A 108 26.09 -18.07 39.79
CA ASN A 108 24.74 -17.63 40.21
C ASN A 108 23.59 -17.83 39.21
N PRO A 109 22.94 -19.02 39.17
CA PRO A 109 21.67 -19.18 38.48
C PRO A 109 20.54 -18.68 39.39
N VAL A 110 20.40 -17.36 39.52
CA VAL A 110 19.31 -16.75 40.32
C VAL A 110 17.92 -17.15 39.74
N ASP A 111 17.83 -17.37 38.41
CA ASP A 111 16.57 -17.61 37.71
C ASP A 111 16.49 -18.92 36.88
N GLY A 112 17.41 -19.87 37.11
CA GLY A 112 17.42 -21.18 36.45
C GLY A 112 18.32 -21.29 35.21
N LEU A 113 18.36 -22.50 34.61
CA LEU A 113 19.14 -22.81 33.41
C LEU A 113 18.21 -22.93 32.22
N PHE A 114 18.55 -22.25 31.13
CA PHE A 114 17.84 -22.33 29.86
C PHE A 114 18.70 -23.02 28.81
N PHE A 115 18.05 -23.59 27.80
CA PHE A 115 18.70 -24.39 26.77
C PHE A 115 18.38 -23.82 25.39
N TRP A 116 19.41 -23.47 24.63
CA TRP A 116 19.28 -22.90 23.30
C TRP A 116 19.72 -23.89 22.24
N ASN A 117 18.81 -24.27 21.35
CA ASN A 117 19.14 -25.11 20.21
C ASN A 117 19.83 -24.24 19.14
N ILE A 118 21.14 -24.43 18.96
CA ILE A 118 21.95 -23.63 18.04
C ILE A 118 21.45 -23.79 16.60
N GLU A 119 21.15 -25.02 16.20
CA GLU A 119 20.77 -25.37 14.82
C GLU A 119 19.38 -24.83 14.47
N GLN A 120 18.45 -24.92 15.41
CA GLN A 120 17.06 -24.47 15.22
C GLN A 120 16.81 -23.03 15.67
N LYS A 121 17.84 -22.34 16.18
CA LYS A 121 17.82 -20.94 16.65
C LYS A 121 16.63 -20.59 17.55
N HIS A 122 16.35 -21.40 18.58
CA HIS A 122 15.30 -21.12 19.56
C HIS A 122 15.63 -21.65 20.95
N ILE A 123 14.98 -21.08 21.96
CA ILE A 123 15.02 -21.57 23.35
C ILE A 123 14.09 -22.77 23.46
N ILE A 124 14.60 -23.88 23.98
CA ILE A 124 13.88 -25.14 24.12
C ILE A 124 12.91 -25.05 25.31
N ASP A 125 11.66 -25.50 25.12
CA ASP A 125 10.66 -25.54 26.18
C ASP A 125 11.06 -26.57 27.25
N GLU A 126 10.85 -26.25 28.53
CA GLU A 126 11.22 -27.15 29.63
C GLU A 126 10.47 -28.50 29.57
N ASN A 127 9.29 -28.54 28.96
CA ASN A 127 8.48 -29.74 28.80
C ASN A 127 8.78 -30.49 27.49
N GLU A 128 9.59 -29.91 26.60
CA GLU A 128 10.03 -30.59 25.39
C GLU A 128 10.93 -31.78 25.77
N THR A 129 10.83 -32.87 25.01
CA THR A 129 11.64 -34.08 25.21
C THR A 129 12.91 -34.03 24.36
N ILE A 130 13.96 -34.73 24.78
CA ILE A 130 15.20 -34.85 23.99
C ILE A 130 14.93 -35.30 22.55
N SER A 131 13.99 -36.24 22.37
CA SER A 131 13.59 -36.73 21.05
C SER A 131 12.99 -35.66 20.14
N LEU A 132 12.23 -34.70 20.69
CA LEU A 132 11.66 -33.59 19.93
C LEU A 132 12.75 -32.62 19.48
N THR A 133 13.71 -32.32 20.36
CA THR A 133 14.83 -31.42 20.05
C THR A 133 15.78 -32.00 19.01
N LEU A 134 16.05 -33.31 19.08
CA LEU A 134 16.79 -34.04 18.03
C LEU A 134 15.99 -34.08 16.72
N GLY A 135 14.67 -34.25 16.80
CA GLY A 135 13.79 -34.39 15.64
C GLY A 135 14.20 -35.56 14.75
N LYS A 136 14.79 -35.27 13.58
CA LYS A 136 15.34 -36.27 12.63
C LYS A 136 16.87 -36.33 12.64
N ALA A 137 17.54 -35.47 13.41
CA ALA A 137 19.00 -35.40 13.46
C ALA A 137 19.57 -36.51 14.36
N GLU A 138 20.76 -37.01 14.01
CA GLU A 138 21.49 -37.98 14.83
C GLU A 138 22.24 -37.32 16.00
N SER A 139 22.49 -36.01 15.90
CA SER A 139 23.06 -35.21 16.97
C SER A 139 22.61 -33.76 16.89
N VAL A 140 22.54 -33.08 18.04
CA VAL A 140 22.29 -31.63 18.13
C VAL A 140 23.20 -31.01 19.20
N ILE A 141 23.60 -29.76 19.00
CA ILE A 141 24.33 -28.98 20.03
C ILE A 141 23.37 -27.96 20.63
N VAL A 142 23.38 -27.91 21.96
CA VAL A 142 22.53 -27.05 22.77
C VAL A 142 23.41 -26.21 23.68
N ASP A 143 23.24 -24.89 23.66
CA ASP A 143 23.90 -23.99 24.60
C ASP A 143 23.15 -23.93 25.92
N VAL A 144 23.89 -23.91 27.02
CA VAL A 144 23.32 -23.64 28.34
C VAL A 144 23.44 -22.16 28.61
N LEU A 145 22.30 -21.52 28.82
CA LEU A 145 22.18 -20.09 29.07
C LEU A 145 21.86 -19.84 30.54
N ASP A 146 22.40 -18.75 31.06
CA ASP A 146 21.94 -18.20 32.33
C ASP A 146 20.56 -17.55 32.18
N GLY A 147 19.86 -17.38 33.31
CA GLY A 147 18.54 -16.75 33.32
C GLY A 147 18.55 -15.27 32.94
N THR A 148 19.68 -14.58 33.09
CA THR A 148 19.83 -13.16 32.72
C THR A 148 19.92 -12.93 31.20
N SER A 149 20.32 -13.95 30.46
CA SER A 149 20.42 -13.96 29.00
C SER A 149 19.09 -14.21 28.31
N VAL A 150 18.06 -14.61 29.06
CA VAL A 150 16.74 -14.97 28.56
C VAL A 150 15.68 -14.04 29.13
N ILE A 151 14.75 -13.63 28.27
CA ILE A 151 13.63 -12.79 28.68
C ILE A 151 12.31 -13.40 28.20
N ASP A 152 11.33 -13.43 29.10
CA ASP A 152 9.95 -13.71 28.77
C ASP A 152 9.32 -12.45 28.16
N ILE A 153 8.82 -12.57 26.93
CA ILE A 153 8.06 -11.51 26.27
C ILE A 153 6.64 -11.96 25.99
N ILE A 154 5.68 -11.06 26.17
CA ILE A 154 4.29 -11.23 25.77
C ILE A 154 4.15 -10.64 24.37
N LEU A 155 3.81 -11.48 23.41
CA LEU A 155 3.36 -11.07 22.09
C LEU A 155 1.85 -11.09 22.02
N SER A 156 1.26 -10.06 21.43
CA SER A 156 -0.19 -10.01 21.22
C SER A 156 -0.55 -9.50 19.85
N TYR A 157 -1.60 -10.07 19.27
CA TYR A 157 -2.22 -9.62 18.03
C TYR A 157 -3.71 -9.93 18.10
N ASP A 158 -4.56 -8.93 17.83
CA ASP A 158 -6.01 -9.02 18.02
C ASP A 158 -6.37 -9.55 19.43
N LYS A 159 -6.96 -10.75 19.53
CA LYS A 159 -7.31 -11.42 20.79
C LYS A 159 -6.31 -12.49 21.22
N ASN A 160 -5.34 -12.80 20.37
CA ASN A 160 -4.36 -13.84 20.62
C ASN A 160 -3.19 -13.25 21.40
N ILE A 161 -2.83 -13.92 22.48
CA ILE A 161 -1.71 -13.57 23.34
C ILE A 161 -0.84 -14.82 23.47
N GLN A 162 0.46 -14.63 23.36
CA GLN A 162 1.43 -15.68 23.53
C GLN A 162 2.61 -15.16 24.35
N THR A 163 3.08 -15.97 25.30
CA THR A 163 4.35 -15.72 25.96
C THR A 163 5.42 -16.53 25.26
N ILE A 164 6.51 -15.89 24.86
CA ILE A 164 7.66 -16.55 24.25
C ILE A 164 8.93 -16.18 25.03
N ARG A 165 9.90 -17.09 24.99
CA ARG A 165 11.24 -16.87 25.52
C ARG A 165 12.19 -16.53 24.39
N ILE A 166 12.93 -15.47 24.56
CA ILE A 166 13.93 -15.01 23.60
C ILE A 166 15.19 -14.56 24.32
N LEU A 167 16.30 -14.49 23.60
CA LEU A 167 17.54 -13.94 24.13
C LEU A 167 17.36 -12.44 24.38
N SER A 168 17.77 -11.96 25.55
CA SER A 168 17.65 -10.56 25.93
C SER A 168 18.43 -9.63 24.99
N SER A 169 19.53 -10.12 24.42
CA SER A 169 20.36 -9.42 23.43
C SER A 169 19.80 -9.40 22.01
N CYS A 170 18.72 -10.15 21.70
CA CYS A 170 18.17 -10.17 20.35
C CYS A 170 17.60 -8.79 19.99
N PRO A 171 17.85 -8.28 18.77
CA PRO A 171 17.18 -7.07 18.29
C PRO A 171 15.67 -7.25 18.24
N VAL A 172 14.89 -6.22 18.55
CA VAL A 172 13.41 -6.29 18.59
C VAL A 172 12.82 -6.75 17.25
N HIS A 173 13.33 -6.30 16.11
CA HIS A 173 12.82 -6.70 14.79
C HIS A 173 12.91 -8.22 14.53
N SER A 174 13.80 -8.94 15.22
CA SER A 174 13.93 -10.39 15.08
C SER A 174 12.66 -11.15 15.45
N ILE A 175 11.80 -10.57 16.29
CA ILE A 175 10.48 -11.10 16.66
C ILE A 175 9.61 -11.31 15.41
N LEU A 176 9.60 -10.33 14.49
CA LEU A 176 8.82 -10.39 13.26
C LEU A 176 9.41 -11.38 12.25
N ASN A 177 10.69 -11.74 12.35
CA ASN A 177 11.31 -12.69 11.42
C ASN A 177 10.99 -14.16 11.74
N ASN A 178 10.41 -14.45 12.90
CA ASN A 178 10.07 -15.81 13.30
C ASN A 178 8.64 -16.18 12.91
N THR A 179 8.50 -16.90 11.79
CA THR A 179 7.20 -17.29 11.25
C THR A 179 6.37 -18.15 12.20
N LYS A 180 7.01 -18.95 13.09
CA LYS A 180 6.28 -19.78 14.05
C LYS A 180 5.48 -18.95 15.04
N TYR A 181 6.07 -17.85 15.54
CA TYR A 181 5.38 -16.94 16.47
C TYR A 181 4.19 -16.26 15.79
N LEU A 182 4.38 -15.83 14.55
CA LEU A 182 3.32 -15.18 13.77
C LEU A 182 2.17 -16.14 13.44
N GLU A 183 2.49 -17.37 13.03
CA GLU A 183 1.51 -18.43 12.76
C GLU A 183 0.68 -18.76 14.01
N GLN A 184 1.32 -18.85 15.18
CA GLN A 184 0.66 -19.10 16.46
C GLN A 184 -0.28 -17.97 16.87
N LEU A 185 0.04 -16.73 16.49
CA LEU A 185 -0.84 -15.56 16.65
C LEU A 185 -1.92 -15.46 15.57
N GLY A 186 -1.94 -16.36 14.58
CA GLY A 186 -2.93 -16.40 13.50
C GLY A 186 -2.64 -15.45 12.33
N LEU A 187 -1.42 -14.92 12.23
CA LEU A 187 -0.98 -14.06 11.13
C LEU A 187 -0.56 -14.90 9.91
N LYS A 188 -1.05 -14.53 8.72
CA LYS A 188 -0.78 -15.24 7.44
C LYS A 188 -0.24 -14.30 6.33
N ILE A 189 0.56 -13.30 6.68
CA ILE A 189 0.75 -12.10 5.83
C ILE A 189 2.22 -11.65 5.77
N SER A 190 2.54 -10.85 4.73
CA SER A 190 3.81 -10.15 4.50
C SER A 190 4.22 -9.26 5.69
N LEU A 191 5.48 -9.38 6.14
CA LEU A 191 6.03 -8.64 7.29
C LEU A 191 6.05 -7.12 7.12
N GLN A 192 5.99 -6.64 5.87
CA GLN A 192 6.12 -5.21 5.56
C GLN A 192 4.91 -4.36 6.01
N GLU A 193 3.79 -5.00 6.35
CA GLU A 193 2.55 -4.33 6.76
C GLU A 193 2.36 -4.28 8.28
N TYR A 194 3.34 -4.79 9.04
CA TYR A 194 3.28 -4.85 10.49
C TYR A 194 4.33 -3.97 11.13
N THR A 195 3.95 -3.39 12.27
CA THR A 195 4.88 -2.78 13.21
C THR A 195 4.73 -3.42 14.58
N LEU A 196 5.72 -3.20 15.44
CA LEU A 196 5.65 -3.53 16.84
C LEU A 196 5.33 -2.27 17.64
N VAL A 197 4.44 -2.43 18.61
CA VAL A 197 4.09 -1.42 19.59
C VAL A 197 4.50 -1.97 20.95
N PHE A 198 5.38 -1.27 21.64
CA PHE A 198 5.72 -1.60 23.02
C PHE A 198 4.61 -1.08 23.94
N VAL A 199 4.16 -1.95 24.85
CA VAL A 199 3.08 -1.64 25.80
C VAL A 199 3.70 -1.52 27.20
N SER A 200 3.90 -0.28 27.66
CA SER A 200 4.32 0.00 29.03
C SER A 200 3.10 0.16 29.94
N ASN A 201 3.15 -0.44 31.13
CA ASN A 201 2.18 -0.21 32.22
C ASN A 201 0.68 -0.19 31.79
N GLU A 202 0.17 -1.30 31.25
CA GLU A 202 -1.24 -1.59 30.90
C GLU A 202 -1.99 -0.55 30.01
N SER A 203 -1.40 0.60 29.67
CA SER A 203 -2.12 1.71 29.04
C SER A 203 -1.24 2.62 28.17
N GLU A 204 0.07 2.68 28.39
CA GLU A 204 0.97 3.42 27.52
C GLU A 204 1.42 2.55 26.35
N LYS A 205 1.27 3.08 25.14
CA LYS A 205 1.66 2.41 23.91
C LYS A 205 2.65 3.28 23.16
N LYS A 206 3.85 2.74 22.92
CA LYS A 206 4.88 3.37 22.10
C LYS A 206 4.99 2.60 20.78
N ILE A 207 4.69 3.25 19.66
CA ILE A 207 5.03 2.70 18.34
C ILE A 207 6.55 2.69 18.22
N LEU A 208 7.13 1.54 17.89
CA LEU A 208 8.58 1.39 17.82
C LEU A 208 9.12 1.96 16.50
N GLU A 209 10.06 2.89 16.62
CA GLU A 209 10.76 3.46 15.48
C GLU A 209 11.88 2.54 14.99
N LYS A 210 12.51 2.88 13.86
CA LYS A 210 13.59 2.06 13.29
C LYS A 210 14.74 1.82 14.29
N THR A 211 15.11 2.84 15.05
CA THR A 211 16.14 2.75 16.09
C THR A 211 15.73 1.79 17.21
N ASP A 212 14.48 1.88 17.69
CA ASP A 212 13.93 0.96 18.68
C ASP A 212 13.91 -0.50 18.18
N MET A 213 13.66 -0.69 16.88
CA MET A 213 13.62 -2.00 16.24
C MET A 213 15.01 -2.66 16.11
N GLU A 214 16.08 -1.85 16.12
CA GLU A 214 17.48 -2.28 16.12
C GLU A 214 18.03 -2.52 17.53
N SER A 215 17.43 -1.91 18.56
CA SER A 215 17.80 -2.11 19.96
C SER A 215 17.57 -3.54 20.44
N PRO A 216 18.40 -4.03 21.38
CA PRO A 216 18.18 -5.31 22.05
C PRO A 216 16.91 -5.27 22.92
N ILE A 217 16.22 -6.40 23.04
CA ILE A 217 14.99 -6.54 23.83
C ILE A 217 15.21 -6.19 25.31
N SER A 218 16.41 -6.43 25.84
CA SER A 218 16.82 -6.06 27.20
C SER A 218 16.56 -4.59 27.54
N ASP A 219 16.67 -3.69 26.57
CA ASP A 219 16.50 -2.24 26.81
C ASP A 219 15.06 -1.90 27.21
N PHE A 220 14.09 -2.76 26.83
CA PHE A 220 12.68 -2.63 27.16
C PHE A 220 12.30 -3.35 28.46
N ALA A 221 13.19 -4.21 28.97
CA ALA A 221 13.01 -4.98 30.20
C ALA A 221 13.26 -4.17 31.47
N LEU A 222 14.14 -3.17 31.37
CA LEU A 222 14.72 -2.42 32.50
C LEU A 222 13.71 -1.58 33.31
N LEU A 223 12.43 -1.60 32.94
CA LEU A 223 11.40 -0.73 33.53
C LEU A 223 10.49 -1.43 34.54
N THR A 224 10.43 -2.78 34.59
CA THR A 224 9.54 -3.53 35.50
C THR A 224 9.96 -4.99 35.70
N ASP A 225 9.64 -5.61 36.86
CA ASP A 225 9.71 -7.08 37.10
C ASP A 225 8.68 -7.90 36.26
N LYS A 226 8.05 -7.28 35.27
CA LYS A 226 7.01 -7.90 34.42
C LYS A 226 7.61 -8.29 33.06
N PRO A 227 7.05 -9.33 32.42
CA PRO A 227 7.39 -9.67 31.04
C PRO A 227 7.21 -8.46 30.11
N VAL A 228 8.13 -8.31 29.15
CA VAL A 228 8.07 -7.22 28.16
C VAL A 228 6.92 -7.49 27.20
N HIS A 229 6.01 -6.53 27.02
CA HIS A 229 4.84 -6.70 26.17
C HIS A 229 5.02 -5.96 24.84
N PHE A 230 5.08 -6.73 23.74
CA PHE A 230 4.97 -6.21 22.39
C PHE A 230 3.63 -6.59 21.76
N GLN A 231 2.95 -5.59 21.21
CA GLN A 231 1.74 -5.76 20.43
C GLN A 231 2.06 -5.59 18.93
N ILE A 232 1.71 -6.58 18.14
CA ILE A 232 1.78 -6.48 16.68
C ILE A 232 0.60 -5.61 16.22
N SER A 233 0.92 -4.56 15.47
CA SER A 233 -0.07 -3.65 14.89
C SER A 233 0.06 -3.63 13.38
N ILE A 234 -1.06 -3.47 12.69
CA ILE A 234 -1.11 -3.33 11.24
C ILE A 234 -0.91 -1.85 10.91
N LEU A 235 0.03 -1.58 10.03
CA LEU A 235 0.26 -0.26 9.46
C LEU A 235 -0.72 -0.04 8.30
N ILE A 236 -1.61 0.92 8.46
CA ILE A 236 -2.50 1.42 7.42
C ILE A 236 -1.96 2.76 6.93
N GLN A 237 -1.85 2.93 5.61
CA GLN A 237 -1.44 4.19 4.99
C GLN A 237 -2.66 4.90 4.41
N ILE A 238 -2.95 6.11 4.91
CA ILE A 238 -3.97 6.99 4.34
C ILE A 238 -3.27 8.06 3.50
N ILE A 239 -3.61 8.16 2.22
CA ILE A 239 -2.98 9.10 1.29
C ILE A 239 -3.98 10.22 1.00
N LEU A 240 -3.60 11.46 1.29
CA LEU A 240 -4.43 12.62 0.98
C LEU A 240 -4.54 12.81 -0.54
N TYR A 241 -5.76 13.00 -1.02
CA TYR A 241 -5.99 13.18 -2.46
C TYR A 241 -5.35 14.47 -3.02
N ASP A 242 -5.35 15.57 -2.26
CA ASP A 242 -4.94 16.89 -2.76
C ASP A 242 -3.41 17.02 -2.97
N ASN A 243 -2.61 16.41 -2.09
CA ASN A 243 -1.17 16.67 -2.02
C ASN A 243 -0.33 15.39 -1.85
N GLU A 244 -0.97 14.22 -1.95
CA GLU A 244 -0.35 12.90 -1.81
C GLU A 244 0.36 12.67 -0.46
N GLN A 245 0.08 13.49 0.55
CA GLN A 245 0.65 13.31 1.89
C GLN A 245 0.17 11.98 2.49
N GLU A 246 1.11 11.19 3.01
CA GLU A 246 0.82 9.94 3.70
C GLU A 246 0.62 10.15 5.20
N ILE A 247 -0.45 9.58 5.75
CA ILE A 247 -0.77 9.54 7.17
C ILE A 247 -0.74 8.07 7.61
N PRO A 248 0.24 7.65 8.42
CA PRO A 248 0.29 6.31 8.97
C PRO A 248 -0.69 6.16 10.13
N ILE A 249 -1.47 5.08 10.12
CA ILE A 249 -2.38 4.69 11.21
C ILE A 249 -2.03 3.28 11.65
N HIS A 250 -1.86 3.10 12.96
CA HIS A 250 -1.56 1.80 13.55
C HIS A 250 -2.81 1.21 14.20
N ILE A 251 -3.24 0.05 13.71
CA ILE A 251 -4.42 -0.63 14.25
C ILE A 251 -4.05 -1.99 14.84
N SER A 252 -4.75 -2.38 15.91
CA SER A 252 -4.50 -3.64 16.61
C SER A 252 -5.11 -4.87 15.92
N HIS A 253 -6.14 -4.66 15.09
CA HIS A 253 -6.88 -5.72 14.39
C HIS A 253 -7.65 -5.18 13.18
N ARG A 254 -7.95 -6.04 12.21
CA ARG A 254 -8.79 -5.67 11.04
C ARG A 254 -10.30 -5.66 11.31
N ASN A 255 -10.75 -6.05 12.52
CA ASN A 255 -12.16 -6.02 12.89
C ASN A 255 -12.64 -4.61 13.29
N ILE A 256 -12.36 -3.62 12.44
CA ILE A 256 -12.85 -2.25 12.53
C ILE A 256 -13.60 -1.91 11.25
N THR A 257 -14.57 -1.00 11.37
CA THR A 257 -15.28 -0.44 10.22
C THR A 257 -14.46 0.68 9.57
N ILE A 258 -14.76 1.00 8.32
CA ILE A 258 -14.18 2.17 7.63
C ILE A 258 -14.47 3.46 8.38
N LYS A 259 -15.66 3.59 8.99
CA LYS A 259 -15.98 4.73 9.87
C LYS A 259 -15.00 4.84 11.05
N GLN A 260 -14.75 3.74 11.74
CA GLN A 260 -13.82 3.75 12.87
C GLN A 260 -12.38 4.04 12.42
N LEU A 261 -11.96 3.53 11.26
CA LEU A 261 -10.65 3.86 10.69
C LEU A 261 -10.57 5.35 10.33
N PHE A 262 -11.61 5.90 9.72
CA PHE A 262 -11.71 7.33 9.43
C PHE A 262 -11.67 8.16 10.71
N ASP A 263 -12.30 7.67 11.79
CA ASP A 263 -12.32 8.37 13.07
C ASP A 263 -10.97 8.46 13.78
N MET A 264 -10.01 7.61 13.41
CA MET A 264 -8.63 7.67 13.89
C MET A 264 -7.77 8.74 13.19
N ILE A 265 -8.26 9.37 12.12
CA ILE A 265 -7.55 10.44 11.41
C ILE A 265 -7.79 11.76 12.16
N GLU A 266 -6.72 12.40 12.65
CA GLU A 266 -6.82 13.67 13.40
C GLU A 266 -7.08 14.88 12.48
N MET A 267 -6.56 14.87 11.25
CA MET A 267 -6.65 15.99 10.29
C MET A 267 -7.80 15.83 9.28
N LYS A 268 -9.05 15.81 9.75
CA LYS A 268 -10.24 15.61 8.88
C LYS A 268 -10.66 16.83 8.04
N ASN A 269 -9.83 17.87 7.94
CA ASN A 269 -10.16 19.16 7.31
C ASN A 269 -10.84 18.98 5.93
N ASP A 270 -12.16 19.15 5.90
CA ASP A 270 -13.07 18.96 4.74
C ASP A 270 -13.10 17.57 4.07
N TYR A 271 -12.30 16.62 4.54
CA TYR A 271 -12.30 15.25 4.05
C TYR A 271 -13.52 14.49 4.57
N LYS A 272 -14.09 13.62 3.73
CA LYS A 272 -15.32 12.89 4.06
C LYS A 272 -15.27 11.39 3.78
N TYR A 273 -14.42 10.97 2.84
CA TYR A 273 -14.48 9.62 2.29
C TYR A 273 -13.13 8.92 2.31
N LEU A 274 -13.16 7.62 2.59
CA LEU A 274 -12.05 6.70 2.34
C LEU A 274 -12.35 5.88 1.10
N ALA A 275 -11.45 5.95 0.13
CA ALA A 275 -11.49 5.17 -1.09
C ALA A 275 -10.41 4.09 -1.09
N SER A 276 -10.66 3.03 -1.85
CA SER A 276 -9.66 2.02 -2.16
C SER A 276 -8.45 2.65 -2.82
N TYR A 277 -7.24 2.26 -2.44
CA TYR A 277 -6.07 2.72 -3.17
C TYR A 277 -5.96 2.05 -4.55
N GLN A 278 -6.41 0.80 -4.68
CA GLN A 278 -6.34 0.04 -5.92
C GLN A 278 -7.49 0.37 -6.88
N THR A 279 -8.73 0.25 -6.41
CA THR A 279 -9.91 0.41 -7.28
C THR A 279 -10.45 1.83 -7.28
N LYS A 280 -10.03 2.66 -6.30
CA LYS A 280 -10.47 4.06 -6.10
C LYS A 280 -11.97 4.23 -5.80
N VAL A 281 -12.68 3.12 -5.62
CA VAL A 281 -14.06 3.09 -5.15
C VAL A 281 -14.12 3.55 -3.69
N ILE A 282 -15.13 4.35 -3.38
CA ILE A 282 -15.39 4.80 -2.00
C ILE A 282 -16.08 3.69 -1.22
N PHE A 283 -15.53 3.39 -0.05
CA PHE A 283 -16.11 2.38 0.82
C PHE A 283 -17.32 2.91 1.58
N SER A 284 -18.28 2.03 1.84
CA SER A 284 -19.34 2.32 2.81
C SER A 284 -18.75 2.40 4.22
N GLU A 285 -19.22 3.34 5.03
CA GLU A 285 -18.84 3.52 6.44
C GLU A 285 -18.86 2.20 7.25
N ASN A 286 -19.83 1.33 6.97
CA ASN A 286 -20.03 0.07 7.70
C ASN A 286 -19.18 -1.09 7.17
N THR A 287 -18.39 -0.88 6.12
CA THR A 287 -17.53 -1.92 5.55
C THR A 287 -16.46 -2.30 6.56
N LEU A 288 -16.28 -3.60 6.83
CA LEU A 288 -15.22 -4.09 7.72
C LEU A 288 -13.88 -4.17 6.99
N LEU A 289 -12.83 -3.69 7.63
CA LEU A 289 -11.46 -3.76 7.11
C LEU A 289 -10.93 -5.19 6.99
N SER A 290 -11.57 -6.17 7.64
CA SER A 290 -11.28 -7.59 7.49
C SER A 290 -11.73 -8.16 6.14
N VAL A 291 -12.71 -7.53 5.48
CA VAL A 291 -13.19 -7.91 4.14
C VAL A 291 -12.32 -7.29 3.05
N ILE A 292 -11.75 -6.12 3.34
CA ILE A 292 -10.84 -5.39 2.46
C ILE A 292 -9.43 -5.98 2.62
N LYS A 293 -8.74 -6.29 1.52
CA LYS A 293 -7.40 -6.92 1.57
C LYS A 293 -6.24 -5.93 1.55
N GLU A 294 -6.49 -4.67 1.20
CA GLU A 294 -5.45 -3.64 1.12
C GLU A 294 -5.19 -2.95 2.47
N THR A 295 -4.03 -2.32 2.57
CA THR A 295 -3.56 -1.54 3.72
C THR A 295 -3.34 -0.07 3.36
N LYS A 296 -3.62 0.31 2.11
CA LYS A 296 -3.52 1.68 1.62
C LYS A 296 -4.90 2.19 1.20
N PHE A 297 -5.19 3.44 1.54
CA PHE A 297 -6.46 4.11 1.25
C PHE A 297 -6.22 5.54 0.78
N VAL A 298 -7.16 6.09 0.03
CA VAL A 298 -7.15 7.50 -0.37
C VAL A 298 -8.19 8.26 0.44
N LEU A 299 -7.81 9.38 1.04
CA LEU A 299 -8.70 10.29 1.76
C LEU A 299 -9.16 11.41 0.82
N ALA A 300 -10.48 11.50 0.59
CA ALA A 300 -11.06 12.42 -0.38
C ALA A 300 -12.13 13.35 0.22
N LYS A 301 -12.19 14.58 -0.32
CA LYS A 301 -13.23 15.57 -0.06
C LYS A 301 -14.43 15.31 -0.97
N GLU A 302 -15.61 15.84 -0.64
CA GLU A 302 -16.82 15.68 -1.46
C GLU A 302 -16.59 16.02 -2.93
N ARG A 303 -15.95 17.17 -3.21
CA ARG A 303 -15.67 17.69 -4.55
C ARG A 303 -14.75 16.79 -5.39
N HIS A 304 -14.01 15.86 -4.78
CA HIS A 304 -13.15 14.92 -5.50
C HIS A 304 -13.86 13.59 -5.81
N THR A 305 -15.15 13.51 -5.57
CA THR A 305 -15.93 12.29 -5.70
C THR A 305 -17.12 12.47 -6.61
N CYS A 306 -17.57 11.38 -7.22
CA CYS A 306 -18.81 11.36 -7.98
C CYS A 306 -19.63 10.12 -7.68
N LEU A 307 -20.94 10.24 -7.74
CA LEU A 307 -21.88 9.14 -7.65
C LEU A 307 -22.10 8.55 -9.05
N VAL A 308 -21.79 7.28 -9.25
CA VAL A 308 -22.07 6.57 -10.49
C VAL A 308 -23.31 5.70 -10.27
N SER A 309 -24.31 5.92 -11.11
CA SER A 309 -25.57 5.19 -11.13
C SER A 309 -25.67 4.35 -12.40
N ILE A 310 -25.78 3.03 -12.26
CA ILE A 310 -25.94 2.10 -13.39
C ILE A 310 -27.37 1.57 -13.39
N LYS A 311 -28.15 1.94 -14.41
CA LYS A 311 -29.49 1.40 -14.69
C LYS A 311 -29.37 0.14 -15.53
N GLN A 312 -30.03 -0.94 -15.11
CA GLN A 312 -30.14 -2.14 -15.93
C GLN A 312 -31.10 -1.90 -17.11
N ALA A 313 -30.82 -2.48 -18.28
CA ALA A 313 -31.71 -2.37 -19.42
C ALA A 313 -33.06 -3.07 -19.18
N GLU A 314 -34.13 -2.44 -19.66
CA GLU A 314 -35.54 -2.87 -19.59
C GLU A 314 -35.85 -4.23 -20.26
N ASN A 315 -34.87 -4.88 -20.91
CA ASN A 315 -35.06 -6.14 -21.64
C ASN A 315 -34.77 -7.41 -20.83
N ALA A 316 -34.50 -7.31 -19.52
CA ALA A 316 -34.54 -8.48 -18.66
C ALA A 316 -36.02 -8.84 -18.43
N LEU A 317 -36.47 -9.97 -19.01
CA LEU A 317 -37.81 -10.57 -18.87
C LEU A 317 -38.12 -11.04 -17.43
N ILE A 318 -37.76 -10.27 -16.42
CA ILE A 318 -38.08 -10.53 -15.04
C ILE A 318 -38.75 -9.26 -14.52
N GLU A 319 -40.05 -9.33 -14.30
CA GLU A 319 -40.79 -8.41 -13.44
C GLU A 319 -40.14 -8.47 -12.04
N VAL A 320 -39.16 -7.61 -11.83
CA VAL A 320 -38.71 -7.21 -10.49
C VAL A 320 -39.00 -5.73 -10.41
N ASN A 321 -39.77 -5.35 -9.39
CA ASN A 321 -40.11 -3.99 -9.00
C ASN A 321 -39.03 -2.97 -9.37
N ASP A 322 -39.45 -1.79 -9.86
CA ASP A 322 -38.65 -0.56 -9.88
C ASP A 322 -37.62 -0.57 -8.74
N GLU A 323 -36.31 -0.82 -8.97
CA GLU A 323 -35.19 -0.56 -8.02
C GLU A 323 -33.80 -1.22 -8.25
N SER A 324 -33.47 -1.91 -9.36
CA SER A 324 -32.08 -2.44 -9.50
C SER A 324 -31.03 -1.40 -9.95
N MET A 325 -31.13 -0.15 -9.48
CA MET A 325 -30.07 0.85 -9.67
C MET A 325 -28.86 0.51 -8.79
N GLN A 326 -27.71 0.25 -9.42
CA GLN A 326 -26.45 0.13 -8.70
C GLN A 326 -25.83 1.52 -8.56
N ASN A 327 -25.87 2.06 -7.34
CA ASN A 327 -25.28 3.34 -6.99
C ASN A 327 -23.98 3.10 -6.22
N GLN A 328 -22.87 3.62 -6.74
CA GLN A 328 -21.56 3.51 -6.13
C GLN A 328 -20.80 4.82 -6.31
N ARG A 329 -20.00 5.22 -5.32
CA ARG A 329 -19.25 6.47 -5.36
C ARG A 329 -17.78 6.20 -5.70
N TYR A 330 -17.21 7.02 -6.57
CA TYR A 330 -15.86 6.89 -7.14
C TYR A 330 -15.09 8.19 -6.99
N LEU A 331 -13.76 8.14 -7.12
CA LEU A 331 -12.97 9.35 -7.30
C LEU A 331 -13.14 9.88 -8.73
N ILE A 332 -13.13 11.21 -8.91
CA ILE A 332 -13.37 11.82 -10.23
C ILE A 332 -12.27 11.52 -11.27
N ILE A 333 -11.06 11.17 -10.81
CA ILE A 333 -9.94 10.76 -11.68
C ILE A 333 -10.05 9.32 -12.16
N ASP A 334 -10.99 8.54 -11.62
CA ASP A 334 -11.18 7.16 -12.02
C ASP A 334 -11.62 7.08 -13.46
N THR A 335 -11.42 5.91 -14.06
CA THR A 335 -11.82 5.67 -15.44
C THR A 335 -13.06 4.80 -15.51
N ILE A 336 -13.66 4.77 -16.70
CA ILE A 336 -14.75 3.83 -17.00
C ILE A 336 -14.34 2.38 -16.70
N ASP A 337 -13.06 1.99 -16.89
CA ASP A 337 -12.57 0.64 -16.58
C ASP A 337 -12.67 0.29 -15.08
N ASN A 338 -12.48 1.27 -14.19
CA ASN A 338 -12.63 1.07 -12.74
C ASN A 338 -14.04 0.58 -12.38
N ILE A 339 -15.07 1.09 -13.09
CA ILE A 339 -16.45 0.65 -12.90
C ILE A 339 -16.62 -0.83 -13.29
N TYR A 340 -16.03 -1.26 -14.42
CA TYR A 340 -16.07 -2.67 -14.86
C TYR A 340 -15.32 -3.60 -13.90
N ILE A 341 -14.13 -3.19 -13.42
CA ILE A 341 -13.32 -3.98 -12.49
C ILE A 341 -14.09 -4.22 -11.18
N GLN A 342 -14.72 -3.17 -10.65
CA GLN A 342 -15.48 -3.26 -9.41
C GLN A 342 -16.76 -4.08 -9.57
N ASN A 343 -17.47 -3.90 -10.69
CA ASN A 343 -18.74 -4.57 -10.94
C ASN A 343 -18.53 -5.79 -11.83
N LYS A 344 -17.92 -6.84 -11.26
CA LYS A 344 -17.67 -8.12 -11.96
C LYS A 344 -18.91 -8.79 -12.57
N SER A 345 -20.11 -8.37 -12.13
CA SER A 345 -21.39 -8.80 -12.71
C SER A 345 -21.63 -8.22 -14.10
N ILE A 346 -20.94 -7.14 -14.46
CA ILE A 346 -20.96 -6.60 -15.82
C ILE A 346 -20.21 -7.59 -16.70
N GLY A 347 -20.96 -8.32 -17.54
CA GLY A 347 -20.42 -9.32 -18.44
C GLY A 347 -19.48 -8.73 -19.50
N GLN A 348 -18.72 -9.58 -20.16
CA GLN A 348 -17.78 -9.15 -21.22
C GLN A 348 -18.48 -8.46 -22.41
N ASP A 349 -19.75 -8.79 -22.64
CA ASP A 349 -20.58 -8.24 -23.73
C ASP A 349 -21.57 -7.16 -23.26
N GLN A 350 -21.35 -6.61 -22.07
CA GLN A 350 -22.16 -5.50 -21.55
C GLN A 350 -21.38 -4.19 -21.61
N TYR A 351 -22.08 -3.13 -21.96
CA TYR A 351 -21.52 -1.81 -22.20
C TYR A 351 -22.26 -0.73 -21.40
N LEU A 352 -21.50 0.19 -20.82
CA LEU A 352 -22.03 1.37 -20.15
C LEU A 352 -22.38 2.43 -21.19
N LEU A 353 -23.67 2.70 -21.38
CA LEU A 353 -24.20 3.68 -22.33
C LEU A 353 -24.48 5.01 -21.61
N TYR A 354 -23.70 6.03 -21.93
CA TYR A 354 -23.86 7.39 -21.40
C TYR A 354 -24.87 8.19 -22.23
N ASN A 355 -25.76 8.93 -21.54
CA ASN A 355 -26.82 9.74 -22.15
C ASN A 355 -27.66 9.01 -23.20
N ARG A 356 -27.75 7.67 -23.10
CA ARG A 356 -28.43 6.77 -24.05
C ARG A 356 -27.88 6.81 -25.49
N VAL A 357 -26.70 7.36 -25.70
CA VAL A 357 -26.23 7.72 -27.05
C VAL A 357 -24.82 7.22 -27.34
N ILE A 358 -23.92 7.20 -26.35
CA ILE A 358 -22.52 6.79 -26.57
C ILE A 358 -22.06 5.73 -25.57
N ILE A 359 -21.19 4.83 -26.01
CA ILE A 359 -20.42 3.94 -25.12
C ILE A 359 -19.00 4.52 -25.04
N PRO A 360 -18.62 5.17 -23.92
CA PRO A 360 -17.29 5.76 -23.79
C PRO A 360 -16.20 4.69 -23.73
N SER A 361 -15.00 5.04 -24.19
CA SER A 361 -13.81 4.20 -24.05
C SER A 361 -13.50 3.97 -22.57
N ARG A 362 -13.01 2.76 -22.27
CA ARG A 362 -12.70 2.34 -20.89
C ARG A 362 -11.67 3.24 -20.20
N LYS A 363 -10.83 3.93 -20.98
CA LYS A 363 -9.77 4.81 -20.46
C LYS A 363 -10.25 6.22 -20.11
N MET A 364 -11.48 6.59 -20.49
CA MET A 364 -11.98 7.94 -20.25
C MET A 364 -12.16 8.18 -18.75
N PRO A 365 -11.66 9.30 -18.20
CA PRO A 365 -11.87 9.65 -16.80
C PRO A 365 -13.31 10.10 -16.53
N LEU A 366 -13.80 9.82 -15.31
CA LEU A 366 -15.16 10.14 -14.88
C LEU A 366 -15.41 11.65 -14.82
N SER A 367 -14.37 12.45 -14.57
CA SER A 367 -14.44 13.90 -14.55
C SER A 367 -14.97 14.54 -15.84
N LEU A 368 -14.86 13.86 -16.99
CA LEU A 368 -15.42 14.33 -18.28
C LEU A 368 -16.94 14.28 -18.33
N PHE A 369 -17.58 13.46 -17.48
CA PHE A 369 -19.03 13.26 -17.49
C PHE A 369 -19.74 14.08 -16.42
N LEU A 370 -18.99 14.87 -15.63
CA LEU A 370 -19.52 15.70 -14.56
C LEU A 370 -19.88 17.09 -15.06
N SER A 371 -21.08 17.54 -14.71
CA SER A 371 -21.46 18.95 -14.82
C SER A 371 -21.12 19.69 -13.52
N SER A 372 -21.04 21.02 -13.58
CA SER A 372 -20.94 21.88 -12.40
C SER A 372 -22.15 21.73 -11.46
N GLU A 373 -23.32 21.40 -12.02
CA GLU A 373 -24.60 21.28 -11.31
C GLU A 373 -24.79 19.93 -10.61
N THR A 374 -24.14 18.86 -11.08
CA THR A 374 -24.37 17.51 -10.57
C THR A 374 -23.08 16.74 -10.33
N SER A 375 -22.95 16.18 -9.14
CA SER A 375 -21.86 15.26 -8.78
C SER A 375 -22.19 13.80 -9.12
N SER A 376 -23.11 13.56 -10.07
CA SER A 376 -23.61 12.22 -10.40
C SER A 376 -23.55 11.92 -11.89
N ILE A 377 -23.15 10.70 -12.23
CA ILE A 377 -23.05 10.18 -13.59
C ILE A 377 -24.01 9.01 -13.73
N GLU A 378 -24.86 9.04 -14.76
CA GLU A 378 -25.79 7.96 -15.03
C GLU A 378 -25.38 7.18 -16.30
N PHE A 379 -25.27 5.86 -16.17
CA PHE A 379 -25.10 4.94 -17.27
C PHE A 379 -26.28 3.98 -17.38
N ASN A 380 -26.61 3.61 -18.61
CA ASN A 380 -27.54 2.52 -18.89
C ASN A 380 -26.76 1.31 -19.40
N LEU A 381 -27.02 0.13 -18.84
CA LEU A 381 -26.35 -1.09 -19.25
C LEU A 381 -26.95 -1.58 -20.58
N ARG A 382 -26.13 -1.76 -21.61
CA ARG A 382 -26.54 -2.29 -22.92
C ARG A 382 -25.80 -3.60 -23.22
N TYR A 383 -26.44 -4.52 -23.94
CA TYR A 383 -25.86 -5.83 -24.35
C TYR A 383 -25.30 -5.82 -25.77
N GLU A 384 -25.59 -4.78 -26.54
CA GLU A 384 -25.20 -4.64 -27.92
C GLU A 384 -24.07 -3.61 -28.02
N LYS A 385 -23.01 -3.99 -28.72
CA LYS A 385 -21.94 -3.10 -29.11
C LYS A 385 -22.46 -2.12 -30.17
N LEU A 386 -22.04 -0.86 -30.06
CA LEU A 386 -22.24 0.14 -31.10
C LEU A 386 -21.15 -0.01 -32.17
N THR A 387 -21.52 0.13 -33.44
CA THR A 387 -20.65 -0.27 -34.56
C THR A 387 -19.69 0.82 -35.03
N ALA A 388 -20.02 2.10 -34.83
CA ALA A 388 -19.13 3.21 -35.16
C ALA A 388 -18.20 3.50 -33.99
N ASN A 389 -16.88 3.30 -34.18
CA ASN A 389 -15.88 3.79 -33.21
C ASN A 389 -15.41 5.17 -33.67
N VAL A 390 -15.53 6.17 -32.80
CA VAL A 390 -15.18 7.55 -33.09
C VAL A 390 -14.05 7.97 -32.16
N THR A 391 -12.97 8.49 -32.75
CA THR A 391 -11.87 9.12 -32.03
C THR A 391 -11.78 10.59 -32.43
N ILE A 392 -11.84 11.47 -31.45
CA ILE A 392 -11.77 12.92 -31.64
C ILE A 392 -10.46 13.44 -31.05
N MET A 393 -9.65 14.06 -31.90
CA MET A 393 -8.41 14.71 -31.49
C MET A 393 -8.60 16.22 -31.42
N SER A 394 -7.84 16.88 -30.55
CA SER A 394 -7.76 18.34 -30.51
C SER A 394 -6.32 18.74 -30.23
N ASP A 395 -5.83 19.76 -30.92
CA ASP A 395 -4.48 20.29 -30.69
C ASP A 395 -4.38 20.97 -29.30
N GLU A 396 -5.51 21.36 -28.71
CA GLU A 396 -5.58 22.04 -27.42
C GLU A 396 -5.74 21.06 -26.24
N GLN A 397 -6.20 19.84 -26.49
CA GLN A 397 -6.49 18.85 -25.46
C GLN A 397 -5.46 17.73 -25.47
N LYS A 398 -4.89 17.42 -24.29
CA LYS A 398 -3.84 16.39 -24.18
C LYS A 398 -4.31 14.98 -24.51
N ASN A 399 -5.58 14.67 -24.22
CA ASN A 399 -6.13 13.33 -24.35
C ASN A 399 -7.28 13.32 -25.36
N PRO A 400 -7.27 12.39 -26.34
CA PRO A 400 -8.38 12.24 -27.28
C PRO A 400 -9.64 11.73 -26.56
N ILE A 401 -10.79 12.07 -27.13
CA ILE A 401 -12.07 11.48 -26.74
C ILE A 401 -12.35 10.29 -27.66
N GLU A 402 -12.58 9.13 -27.06
CA GLU A 402 -12.86 7.87 -27.77
C GLU A 402 -14.19 7.30 -27.29
N PHE A 403 -15.13 7.03 -28.21
CA PHE A 403 -16.40 6.40 -27.87
C PHE A 403 -16.98 5.62 -29.05
N GLN A 404 -17.95 4.75 -28.75
CA GLN A 404 -18.75 4.06 -29.74
C GLN A 404 -20.14 4.67 -29.84
N CYS A 405 -20.72 4.71 -31.04
CA CYS A 405 -22.03 5.28 -31.29
C CYS A 405 -22.76 4.59 -32.47
N GLU A 406 -24.04 4.92 -32.67
CA GLU A 406 -24.80 4.45 -33.82
C GLU A 406 -24.28 5.13 -35.11
N PRO A 407 -24.12 4.41 -36.23
CA PRO A 407 -23.68 4.99 -37.52
C PRO A 407 -24.55 6.14 -38.04
N THR A 408 -25.81 6.17 -37.64
CA THR A 408 -26.79 7.20 -38.04
C THR A 408 -26.64 8.49 -37.25
N MET A 409 -25.71 8.57 -36.30
CA MET A 409 -25.42 9.81 -35.58
C MET A 409 -24.92 10.87 -36.55
N THR A 410 -25.38 12.11 -36.39
CA THR A 410 -24.89 13.23 -37.20
C THR A 410 -23.62 13.83 -36.62
N ILE A 411 -22.82 14.48 -37.47
CA ILE A 411 -21.62 15.21 -37.03
C ILE A 411 -21.95 16.32 -36.04
N GLY A 412 -23.07 17.02 -36.24
CA GLY A 412 -23.57 18.01 -35.28
C GLY A 412 -23.84 17.42 -33.90
N ARG A 413 -24.31 16.16 -33.83
CA ARG A 413 -24.51 15.48 -32.54
C ARG A 413 -23.19 15.07 -31.91
N VAL A 414 -22.24 14.55 -32.69
CA VAL A 414 -20.87 14.25 -32.24
C VAL A 414 -20.21 15.51 -31.68
N HIS A 415 -20.29 16.62 -32.42
CA HIS A 415 -19.77 17.92 -32.02
C HIS A 415 -20.30 18.35 -30.64
N VAL A 416 -21.62 18.31 -30.45
CA VAL A 416 -22.24 18.66 -29.16
C VAL A 416 -21.73 17.77 -28.02
N ILE A 417 -21.63 16.46 -28.23
CA ILE A 417 -21.17 15.50 -27.22
C ILE A 417 -19.72 15.79 -26.81
N VAL A 418 -18.85 15.99 -27.79
CA VAL A 418 -17.41 16.23 -27.56
C VAL A 418 -17.20 17.54 -26.81
N CYS A 419 -17.87 18.62 -27.23
CA CYS A 419 -17.80 19.89 -26.53
C CYS A 419 -18.34 19.78 -25.10
N GLN A 420 -19.40 19.00 -24.86
CA GLN A 420 -19.89 18.74 -23.50
C GLN A 420 -18.85 18.02 -22.64
N LEU A 421 -18.22 16.96 -23.16
CA LEU A 421 -17.24 16.16 -22.43
C LEU A 421 -15.96 16.94 -22.10
N TRP A 422 -15.48 17.79 -23.02
CA TRP A 422 -14.33 18.68 -22.77
C TRP A 422 -14.71 20.01 -22.13
N LYS A 423 -16.00 20.25 -21.83
CA LYS A 423 -16.52 21.50 -21.26
C LYS A 423 -16.10 22.73 -22.08
N LEU A 424 -16.36 22.66 -23.38
CA LEU A 424 -16.02 23.69 -24.36
C LEU A 424 -17.28 24.39 -24.86
N ASN A 425 -17.17 25.69 -25.13
CA ASN A 425 -18.21 26.41 -25.85
C ASN A 425 -18.30 25.92 -27.32
N LYS A 426 -19.32 25.12 -27.62
CA LYS A 426 -19.58 24.56 -28.96
C LYS A 426 -19.66 25.58 -30.11
N GLN A 427 -19.86 26.87 -29.82
CA GLN A 427 -19.89 27.91 -30.86
C GLN A 427 -18.50 28.28 -31.37
N LEU A 428 -17.46 27.93 -30.62
CA LEU A 428 -16.06 28.28 -30.88
C LEU A 428 -15.25 27.12 -31.44
N TYR A 429 -15.91 26.00 -31.76
CA TYR A 429 -15.24 24.81 -32.24
C TYR A 429 -16.00 24.24 -33.44
N ASN A 430 -15.25 23.59 -34.32
CA ASN A 430 -15.79 22.83 -35.45
C ASN A 430 -15.16 21.45 -35.49
N VAL A 431 -15.97 20.46 -35.87
CA VAL A 431 -15.49 19.10 -36.16
C VAL A 431 -15.16 18.98 -37.63
N THR A 432 -13.93 18.55 -37.94
CA THR A 432 -13.40 18.37 -39.29
C THR A 432 -12.81 16.97 -39.46
N LEU A 433 -12.49 16.61 -40.70
CA LEU A 433 -11.61 15.47 -40.95
C LEU A 433 -10.18 15.78 -40.50
N LEU A 434 -9.33 14.76 -40.49
CA LEU A 434 -7.92 14.90 -40.07
C LEU A 434 -7.09 15.81 -40.97
N ASP A 435 -7.48 15.95 -42.24
CA ASP A 435 -6.89 16.87 -43.20
C ASP A 435 -7.54 18.27 -43.15
N GLU A 436 -8.34 18.53 -42.10
CA GLU A 436 -9.01 19.81 -41.82
C GLU A 436 -10.09 20.18 -42.84
N SER A 437 -10.53 19.24 -43.67
CA SER A 437 -11.67 19.44 -44.55
C SER A 437 -12.99 19.53 -43.77
N ILE A 438 -13.83 20.48 -44.17
CA ILE A 438 -15.11 20.80 -43.52
C ILE A 438 -16.12 19.70 -43.81
N ILE A 439 -16.83 19.26 -42.77
CA ILE A 439 -17.90 18.27 -42.85
C ILE A 439 -19.23 18.97 -42.56
N ASP A 440 -20.28 18.65 -43.32
CA ASP A 440 -21.61 19.13 -43.02
C ASP A 440 -22.07 18.59 -41.65
N GLN A 441 -22.67 19.46 -40.82
CA GLN A 441 -23.13 19.06 -39.49
C GLN A 441 -24.33 18.10 -39.56
N ASP A 442 -25.06 18.08 -40.68
CA ASP A 442 -26.20 17.20 -40.90
C ASP A 442 -25.81 15.83 -41.48
N GLU A 443 -24.56 15.66 -41.95
CA GLU A 443 -24.05 14.37 -42.45
C GLU A 443 -24.00 13.32 -41.33
N GLN A 444 -24.38 12.09 -41.68
CA GLN A 444 -24.30 10.94 -40.78
C GLN A 444 -22.91 10.33 -40.81
N LEU A 445 -22.47 9.71 -39.70
CA LEU A 445 -21.18 9.02 -39.66
C LEU A 445 -21.06 7.92 -40.73
N SER A 446 -22.19 7.30 -41.10
CA SER A 446 -22.23 6.31 -42.18
C SER A 446 -21.95 6.84 -43.58
N GLU A 447 -22.05 8.14 -43.77
CA GLU A 447 -21.86 8.82 -45.05
C GLU A 447 -20.41 9.32 -45.21
N ILE A 448 -19.61 9.24 -44.14
CA ILE A 448 -18.25 9.77 -44.08
C ILE A 448 -17.24 8.66 -44.39
N GLY A 449 -16.82 8.61 -45.66
CA GLY A 449 -15.70 7.79 -46.14
C GLY A 449 -15.96 6.28 -46.22
N GLU A 450 -14.91 5.54 -46.57
CA GLU A 450 -14.94 4.08 -46.72
C GLU A 450 -14.55 3.39 -45.39
N GLY A 451 -15.48 3.32 -44.44
CA GLY A 451 -15.33 2.48 -43.23
C GLY A 451 -15.73 3.17 -41.94
N ILE A 452 -16.90 2.84 -41.42
CA ILE A 452 -17.49 3.40 -40.19
C ILE A 452 -16.83 2.82 -38.93
N GLU A 453 -16.06 1.75 -39.08
CA GLU A 453 -15.51 0.97 -37.96
C GLU A 453 -14.43 1.72 -37.17
N ASP A 454 -13.72 2.69 -37.74
CA ASP A 454 -12.73 3.51 -37.00
C ASP A 454 -12.62 4.91 -37.63
N LEU A 455 -13.54 5.80 -37.24
CA LEU A 455 -13.59 7.17 -37.73
C LEU A 455 -12.76 8.09 -36.82
N LYS A 456 -11.84 8.82 -37.43
CA LYS A 456 -10.99 9.80 -36.75
C LYS A 456 -11.32 11.20 -37.22
N LEU A 457 -11.69 12.06 -36.29
CA LEU A 457 -12.03 13.45 -36.54
C LEU A 457 -11.15 14.38 -35.72
N LYS A 458 -11.08 15.63 -36.12
CA LYS A 458 -10.36 16.69 -35.43
C LYS A 458 -11.35 17.75 -34.95
N LEU A 459 -11.20 18.22 -33.71
CA LEU A 459 -11.89 19.38 -33.18
C LEU A 459 -10.95 20.58 -33.24
N ILE A 460 -11.30 21.56 -34.06
CA ILE A 460 -10.49 22.76 -34.31
C ILE A 460 -11.20 23.97 -33.69
N SER A 461 -10.46 24.77 -32.92
CA SER A 461 -10.96 26.03 -32.39
C SER A 461 -11.06 27.08 -33.50
N THR A 462 -12.17 27.81 -33.54
CA THR A 462 -12.36 29.01 -34.36
C THR A 462 -12.12 30.30 -33.57
N SER A 463 -11.61 30.20 -32.33
CA SER A 463 -11.31 31.34 -31.48
C SER A 463 -10.25 32.26 -32.08
N THR A 464 -10.44 33.56 -31.94
CA THR A 464 -9.42 34.58 -32.27
C THR A 464 -8.54 34.94 -31.08
N VAL A 465 -9.01 34.67 -29.84
CA VAL A 465 -8.32 35.02 -28.59
C VAL A 465 -8.26 33.82 -27.65
N LYS A 466 -7.15 33.70 -26.91
CA LYS A 466 -6.99 32.72 -25.83
C LYS A 466 -6.95 33.42 -24.48
N CYS A 467 -7.83 33.05 -23.57
CA CYS A 467 -7.80 33.54 -22.20
C CYS A 467 -7.07 32.52 -21.32
N ALA A 468 -5.96 32.91 -20.70
CA ALA A 468 -5.20 32.08 -19.78
C ALA A 468 -5.50 32.52 -18.34
N ILE A 469 -6.23 31.69 -17.59
CA ILE A 469 -6.71 31.98 -16.24
C ILE A 469 -5.93 31.15 -15.23
N THR A 470 -5.26 31.80 -14.28
CA THR A 470 -4.54 31.13 -13.19
C THR A 470 -5.37 31.12 -11.90
N TYR A 471 -5.51 29.95 -11.29
CA TYR A 471 -6.19 29.73 -10.00
C TYR A 471 -5.46 28.65 -9.19
N GLN A 472 -5.10 28.92 -7.94
CA GLN A 472 -4.46 27.95 -7.02
C GLN A 472 -3.29 27.16 -7.65
N ASN A 473 -2.43 27.85 -8.42
CA ASN A 473 -1.28 27.31 -9.18
C ASN A 473 -1.61 26.47 -10.42
N GLU A 474 -2.86 26.41 -10.84
CA GLU A 474 -3.28 25.83 -12.11
C GLU A 474 -3.62 26.92 -13.11
N THR A 475 -3.24 26.75 -14.38
CA THR A 475 -3.62 27.65 -15.48
C THR A 475 -4.56 26.93 -16.43
N ILE A 476 -5.76 27.48 -16.60
CA ILE A 476 -6.78 27.00 -17.54
C ILE A 476 -6.79 27.94 -18.75
N THR A 477 -6.76 27.36 -19.95
CA THR A 477 -6.94 28.13 -21.18
C THR A 477 -8.37 27.98 -21.69
N ILE A 478 -9.01 29.11 -21.97
CA ILE A 478 -10.34 29.22 -22.56
C ILE A 478 -10.21 29.90 -23.91
N SER A 479 -10.76 29.27 -24.93
CA SER A 479 -10.82 29.81 -26.29
C SER A 479 -12.00 30.78 -26.38
N ALA A 480 -11.79 31.96 -26.97
CA ALA A 480 -12.78 33.04 -27.06
C ALA A 480 -12.71 33.78 -28.41
N THR A 481 -13.79 34.47 -28.75
CA THR A 481 -13.79 35.52 -29.79
C THR A 481 -13.86 36.89 -29.15
N ASP A 482 -13.54 37.91 -29.93
CA ASP A 482 -13.65 39.32 -29.58
C ASP A 482 -15.03 39.69 -29.01
N ASP A 483 -16.11 39.11 -29.55
CA ASP A 483 -17.49 39.34 -29.08
C ASP A 483 -17.89 38.46 -27.86
N THR A 484 -17.00 37.61 -27.34
CA THR A 484 -17.33 36.69 -26.24
C THR A 484 -17.50 37.48 -24.94
N PRO A 485 -18.66 37.35 -24.23
CA PRO A 485 -18.84 37.98 -22.93
C PRO A 485 -17.93 37.34 -21.87
N ILE A 486 -17.36 38.15 -20.98
CA ILE A 486 -16.42 37.69 -19.96
C ILE A 486 -17.10 36.83 -18.91
N SER A 487 -18.36 37.13 -18.60
CA SER A 487 -19.23 36.24 -17.82
C SER A 487 -19.29 34.82 -18.40
N SER A 488 -19.26 34.64 -19.73
CA SER A 488 -19.22 33.30 -20.35
C SER A 488 -17.88 32.60 -20.12
N ILE A 489 -16.77 33.34 -20.18
CA ILE A 489 -15.43 32.81 -19.89
C ILE A 489 -15.35 32.37 -18.42
N MET A 490 -15.85 33.19 -17.50
CA MET A 490 -15.92 32.86 -16.07
C MET A 490 -16.71 31.57 -15.83
N LYS A 491 -17.89 31.42 -16.46
CA LYS A 491 -18.69 30.20 -16.36
C LYS A 491 -17.90 28.97 -16.81
N GLU A 492 -17.24 29.03 -17.97
CA GLU A 492 -16.45 27.90 -18.49
C GLU A 492 -15.28 27.56 -17.55
N VAL A 493 -14.61 28.56 -16.96
CA VAL A 493 -13.56 28.36 -15.96
C VAL A 493 -14.10 27.65 -14.72
N LEU A 494 -15.22 28.12 -14.15
CA LEU A 494 -15.82 27.51 -12.96
C LEU A 494 -16.27 26.07 -13.23
N GLU A 495 -16.84 25.80 -14.41
CA GLU A 495 -17.20 24.44 -14.84
C GLU A 495 -15.99 23.52 -14.95
N LYS A 496 -14.87 24.00 -15.52
CA LYS A 496 -13.62 23.24 -15.60
C LYS A 496 -13.02 22.98 -14.22
N LEU A 497 -13.14 23.93 -13.29
CA LEU A 497 -12.72 23.82 -11.90
C LEU A 497 -13.70 23.01 -11.01
N LEU A 498 -14.84 22.55 -11.54
CA LEU A 498 -15.91 21.89 -10.78
C LEU A 498 -16.45 22.76 -9.62
N VAL A 499 -16.52 24.07 -9.85
CA VAL A 499 -17.14 25.05 -8.96
C VAL A 499 -18.56 25.33 -9.46
N SER A 500 -19.51 25.55 -8.54
CA SER A 500 -20.88 25.88 -8.92
C SER A 500 -20.90 27.20 -9.70
N VAL A 501 -21.62 27.22 -10.81
CA VAL A 501 -21.81 28.45 -11.60
C VAL A 501 -22.67 29.48 -10.84
N ASP A 502 -23.50 29.02 -9.90
CA ASP A 502 -24.27 29.92 -9.01
C ASP A 502 -23.35 30.74 -8.09
N ASP A 503 -22.13 30.27 -7.84
CA ASP A 503 -21.14 30.99 -7.03
C ASP A 503 -20.35 32.03 -7.85
N ILE A 504 -20.73 32.32 -9.11
CA ILE A 504 -20.00 33.25 -9.98
C ILE A 504 -19.77 34.63 -9.33
N GLU A 505 -20.71 35.10 -8.52
CA GLU A 505 -20.61 36.38 -7.81
C GLU A 505 -19.50 36.39 -6.75
N MET A 506 -19.09 35.22 -6.25
CA MET A 506 -18.02 35.02 -5.26
C MET A 506 -16.62 35.12 -5.88
N PHE A 507 -16.52 35.21 -7.20
CA PHE A 507 -15.25 35.27 -7.91
C PHE A 507 -15.11 36.55 -8.74
N GLU A 508 -13.87 36.93 -9.02
CA GLU A 508 -13.51 37.99 -9.95
C GLU A 508 -12.28 37.61 -10.77
N PHE A 509 -12.18 38.16 -11.97
CA PHE A 509 -10.95 38.12 -12.75
C PHE A 509 -10.13 39.37 -12.47
N GLN A 510 -8.85 39.17 -12.20
CA GLN A 510 -7.83 40.21 -12.14
C GLN A 510 -6.87 40.03 -13.31
N VAL A 511 -6.51 41.10 -14.01
CA VAL A 511 -5.61 41.03 -15.16
C VAL A 511 -4.16 40.87 -14.69
N LEU A 512 -3.39 39.98 -15.32
CA LEU A 512 -2.00 39.68 -14.95
C LEU A 512 -0.94 40.44 -15.78
N GLU A 513 -1.37 41.31 -16.69
CA GLU A 513 -0.48 41.94 -17.68
C GLU A 513 0.28 43.18 -17.18
N GLU A 514 -0.07 43.72 -16.01
CA GLU A 514 0.73 44.76 -15.33
C GLU A 514 1.09 44.37 -13.89
N PRO A 515 2.35 44.56 -13.46
CA PRO A 515 2.85 44.07 -12.17
C PRO A 515 2.26 44.77 -10.93
N ASP A 516 1.44 45.81 -11.09
CA ASP A 516 0.88 46.62 -9.99
C ASP A 516 -0.63 46.92 -10.13
N SER A 517 -1.34 46.35 -11.11
CA SER A 517 -2.74 46.67 -11.35
C SER A 517 -3.67 45.50 -11.01
N SER A 518 -4.26 45.53 -9.81
CA SER A 518 -5.38 44.67 -9.42
C SER A 518 -6.66 45.19 -10.07
N ILE A 519 -6.68 45.24 -11.41
CA ILE A 519 -7.86 45.70 -12.16
C ILE A 519 -8.85 44.55 -12.16
N SER A 520 -9.90 44.69 -11.35
CA SER A 520 -11.07 43.83 -11.42
C SER A 520 -11.75 44.02 -12.78
N VAL A 521 -12.01 42.91 -13.45
CA VAL A 521 -12.68 42.87 -14.73
C VAL A 521 -14.20 42.89 -14.54
N ASP A 522 -14.90 43.72 -15.32
CA ASP A 522 -16.36 43.69 -15.40
C ASP A 522 -16.83 42.48 -16.21
N LEU A 523 -17.70 41.66 -15.62
CA LEU A 523 -18.22 40.44 -16.25
C LEU A 523 -19.22 40.72 -17.37
N ASP A 524 -19.80 41.92 -17.39
CA ASP A 524 -20.74 42.35 -18.44
C ASP A 524 -20.02 42.81 -19.72
N SER A 525 -18.70 43.04 -19.65
CA SER A 525 -17.88 43.39 -20.80
C SER A 525 -17.63 42.23 -21.77
N THR A 526 -17.26 42.58 -22.99
CA THR A 526 -16.73 41.66 -24.01
C THR A 526 -15.21 41.63 -24.02
N VAL A 527 -14.62 40.62 -24.68
CA VAL A 527 -13.16 40.53 -24.88
C VAL A 527 -12.62 41.77 -25.61
N THR A 528 -13.31 42.29 -26.63
CA THR A 528 -12.88 43.52 -27.34
C THR A 528 -12.87 44.75 -26.46
N GLU A 529 -13.91 44.95 -25.64
CA GLU A 529 -13.99 46.09 -24.74
C GLU A 529 -12.82 46.08 -23.77
N LEU A 530 -12.51 44.92 -23.18
CA LEU A 530 -11.35 44.79 -22.30
C LEU A 530 -10.01 45.02 -23.00
N ARG A 531 -9.82 44.46 -24.20
CA ARG A 531 -8.60 44.70 -24.98
C ARG A 531 -8.41 46.18 -25.29
N THR A 532 -9.52 46.88 -25.56
CA THR A 532 -9.51 48.32 -25.86
C THR A 532 -9.21 49.15 -24.61
N ASP A 533 -9.84 48.81 -23.48
CA ASP A 533 -9.68 49.54 -22.22
C ASP A 533 -8.27 49.36 -21.62
N LEU A 534 -7.63 48.22 -21.90
CA LEU A 534 -6.31 47.85 -21.38
C LEU A 534 -5.18 48.01 -22.40
N ASP A 535 -5.47 48.43 -23.63
CA ASP A 535 -4.51 48.59 -24.73
C ASP A 535 -3.71 47.30 -25.05
N ILE A 536 -4.39 46.15 -25.04
CA ILE A 536 -3.78 44.82 -25.24
C ILE A 536 -3.92 44.34 -26.69
N GLU A 537 -2.80 44.34 -27.42
CA GLU A 537 -2.73 43.82 -28.80
C GLU A 537 -2.49 42.29 -28.87
N SER A 538 -2.21 41.63 -27.75
CA SER A 538 -1.92 40.18 -27.69
C SER A 538 -3.12 39.31 -28.05
N ASP A 539 -2.89 38.20 -28.75
CA ASP A 539 -3.89 37.15 -29.01
C ASP A 539 -4.16 36.27 -27.77
N THR A 540 -3.43 36.52 -26.67
CA THR A 540 -3.61 35.87 -25.37
C THR A 540 -3.84 36.90 -24.28
N LEU A 541 -4.93 36.74 -23.52
CA LEU A 541 -5.26 37.54 -22.35
C LEU A 541 -5.00 36.73 -21.09
N SER A 542 -4.23 37.29 -20.15
CA SER A 542 -3.88 36.58 -18.92
C SER A 542 -4.64 37.12 -17.71
N PHE A 543 -5.32 36.22 -16.99
CA PHE A 543 -6.11 36.54 -15.80
C PHE A 543 -5.67 35.70 -14.60
N GLN A 544 -5.91 36.23 -13.41
CA GLN A 544 -5.96 35.50 -12.16
C GLN A 544 -7.40 35.44 -11.69
N LEU A 545 -7.89 34.23 -11.40
CA LEU A 545 -9.18 34.06 -10.74
C LEU A 545 -8.96 34.24 -9.23
N VAL A 546 -9.71 35.13 -8.60
CA VAL A 546 -9.64 35.38 -7.16
C VAL A 546 -11.02 35.21 -6.55
N LYS A 547 -11.08 34.61 -5.37
CA LYS A 547 -12.32 34.52 -4.59
C LYS A 547 -12.48 35.79 -3.76
N LYS A 548 -13.59 36.50 -3.92
CA LYS A 548 -13.88 37.73 -3.19
C LYS A 548 -13.88 37.46 -1.68
N GLY A 549 -13.07 38.21 -0.94
CA GLY A 549 -12.95 38.11 0.52
C GLY A 549 -11.83 37.21 1.04
N ASP A 550 -11.13 36.48 0.18
CA ASP A 550 -9.81 35.91 0.52
C ASP A 550 -8.77 37.01 0.26
N GLU A 551 -8.45 37.83 1.27
CA GLU A 551 -7.28 38.71 1.20
C GLU A 551 -6.02 37.83 1.19
N ASN A 552 -5.24 37.89 0.11
CA ASN A 552 -3.92 37.25 -0.01
C ASN A 552 -2.90 37.84 0.97
#